data_AF-A0A8T1WXK7-F1
#
_entry.id   AF-A0A8T1WXK7-F1
#
_cell.length_a   1.000
_cell.length_b   1.000
_cell.length_c   1.000
_cell.angle_alpha   90.00
_cell.angle_beta   90.00
_cell.angle_gamma   90.00
#
_symmetry.space_group_name_H-M   'P 1'
#
loop_
_entity.id
_entity.type
_entity.pdbx_description
1 polymer ?
#
loop_
_entity_poly.entity_id
_entity_poly.type
_entity_poly.pdbx_seq_one_letter_code
_entity_poly.pdbx_strand_id
1 'polypeptide(L)'
;MASEASCSPRSVGSSTPTAASAAPKSAPSSHKTFHNISALDLLQTLPLTTAGRPALFGNEVEIYSEEHIGLYDRTIKTSHTRGRCAVTTHRLFYMDETSSPPLSLFVPLEWISRITKEAGFLQRSAKVRVDLTTKSQPVATSFFKLSFKDGGRDDFFSPLEASLKRKAWKDTQPSHLADRRLVKRQFNAADAGIAGIMRRQQEAQKETTELAAAAFSDLANLMMKARDMVSLIERYVDTQKTVETTDDAPGSREEDINKLSSLMLDMGITSPVTRENSGAAYYEQLARQLAEYLSEHMPRNGGIMTLSDIYCLFNRARGVELVSPDDLYHAALLQKKLKLGYSVRKFDGGLLVLQTDSHREDKVAERLANMAQKSSSGYITSTDVSVELHTSFPLAWEYLKVAEELGKLCRDETFEGTNFYPNDFERFVNDAVLDS
;
A
#
# COMPACT_ATOMS: atom_id res chain seq x y z
N MET A 1 58.29 -29.34 -19.38
CA MET A 1 59.58 -29.36 -18.66
C MET A 1 59.41 -28.48 -17.45
N ALA A 2 58.94 -29.04 -16.32
CA ALA A 2 59.77 -29.58 -15.22
C ALA A 2 60.44 -28.43 -14.45
N SER A 3 59.83 -27.94 -13.35
CA SER A 3 59.93 -28.42 -11.95
C SER A 3 61.09 -27.75 -11.21
N GLU A 4 60.79 -26.98 -10.15
CA GLU A 4 61.13 -27.25 -8.73
C GLU A 4 62.22 -26.26 -8.24
N ALA A 5 62.30 -25.77 -7.00
CA ALA A 5 61.54 -25.93 -5.77
C ALA A 5 61.95 -24.86 -4.73
N SER A 6 61.11 -24.69 -3.70
CA SER A 6 61.44 -24.55 -2.26
C SER A 6 62.29 -23.38 -1.74
N CYS A 7 61.73 -22.54 -0.84
CA CYS A 7 61.81 -22.71 0.64
C CYS A 7 61.57 -21.37 1.38
N SER A 8 60.74 -21.40 2.43
CA SER A 8 60.61 -20.37 3.49
C SER A 8 61.13 -20.99 4.82
N PRO A 9 61.12 -20.31 5.99
CA PRO A 9 61.38 -18.90 6.36
C PRO A 9 62.40 -18.78 7.54
N ARG A 10 62.92 -17.57 7.87
CA ARG A 10 63.30 -17.24 9.27
C ARG A 10 63.58 -15.75 9.52
N SER A 11 62.85 -15.23 10.51
CA SER A 11 63.23 -14.27 11.56
C SER A 11 64.27 -13.20 11.27
N VAL A 12 63.84 -11.94 11.32
CA VAL A 12 64.70 -10.81 11.68
C VAL A 12 64.06 -10.10 12.86
N GLY A 13 64.76 -10.07 13.98
CA GLY A 13 64.45 -9.26 15.15
C GLY A 13 65.45 -8.13 15.29
N SER A 14 64.97 -6.95 15.68
CA SER A 14 65.68 -5.80 16.26
C SER A 14 64.63 -4.69 16.44
N SER A 15 64.54 -3.85 17.46
CA SER A 15 65.18 -3.68 18.77
C SER A 15 64.54 -2.40 19.35
N THR A 16 64.81 -2.11 20.64
CA THR A 16 64.61 -0.83 21.37
C THR A 16 63.29 -0.67 22.17
N PRO A 17 63.28 0.16 23.24
CA PRO A 17 63.61 -0.31 24.58
C PRO A 17 62.51 -0.02 25.62
N THR A 18 62.60 -0.71 26.75
CA THR A 18 61.74 -0.61 27.92
C THR A 18 61.99 0.70 28.67
N ALA A 19 60.99 1.59 28.71
CA ALA A 19 60.90 2.67 29.70
C ALA A 19 59.51 2.61 30.36
N ALA A 20 59.50 2.22 31.63
CA ALA A 20 58.31 2.19 32.47
C ALA A 20 57.84 3.64 32.73
N SER A 21 56.72 4.02 32.14
CA SER A 21 55.97 5.23 32.50
C SER A 21 54.69 4.81 33.20
N ALA A 22 54.59 5.18 34.47
CA ALA A 22 53.40 5.04 35.30
C ALA A 22 52.16 5.61 34.59
N ALA A 23 51.09 4.84 34.61
CA ALA A 23 49.78 5.25 34.08
C ALA A 23 49.27 6.50 34.82
N PRO A 24 48.76 7.53 34.12
CA PRO A 24 48.02 8.58 34.78
C PRO A 24 46.68 7.98 35.22
N LYS A 25 46.37 8.13 36.51
CA LYS A 25 45.07 7.79 37.08
C LYS A 25 43.97 8.47 36.25
N SER A 26 43.18 7.68 35.52
CA SER A 26 41.99 8.16 34.84
C SER A 26 41.03 8.73 35.88
N ALA A 27 40.79 10.04 35.83
CA ALA A 27 39.72 10.69 36.57
C ALA A 27 38.38 10.00 36.26
N PRO A 28 37.44 9.93 37.23
CA PRO A 28 36.15 9.32 36.98
C PRO A 28 35.45 10.10 35.87
N SER A 29 35.12 9.42 34.76
CA SER A 29 34.29 9.96 33.68
C SER A 29 32.97 10.40 34.29
N SER A 30 32.83 11.69 34.58
CA SER A 30 31.57 12.30 34.95
C SER A 30 30.58 12.04 33.81
N HIS A 31 29.60 11.18 34.04
CA HIS A 31 28.49 10.98 33.11
C HIS A 31 27.77 12.31 32.93
N LYS A 32 28.06 13.02 31.83
CA LYS A 32 27.42 14.30 31.52
C LYS A 32 26.02 14.03 31.01
N THR A 33 25.04 14.16 31.88
CA THR A 33 23.62 14.20 31.50
C THR A 33 23.28 15.63 31.13
N PHE A 34 22.77 15.84 29.92
CA PHE A 34 22.36 17.17 29.48
C PHE A 34 20.85 17.35 29.66
N HIS A 35 20.50 18.46 30.30
CA HIS A 35 19.12 18.90 30.48
C HIS A 35 18.92 20.20 29.70
N ASN A 36 17.67 20.51 29.31
CA ASN A 36 17.31 21.73 28.58
C ASN A 36 17.91 21.88 27.16
N ILE A 37 18.07 20.77 26.43
CA ILE A 37 18.39 20.82 24.98
C ILE A 37 17.08 20.90 24.17
N SER A 38 17.13 21.45 22.94
CA SER A 38 16.02 21.33 22.00
C SER A 38 15.65 19.87 21.79
N ALA A 39 14.36 19.55 21.76
CA ALA A 39 13.93 18.21 21.42
C ALA A 39 14.24 17.88 19.95
N LEU A 40 14.25 18.89 19.07
CA LEU A 40 14.53 18.71 17.64
C LEU A 40 15.97 18.24 17.40
N ASP A 41 16.93 18.67 18.22
CA ASP A 41 18.32 18.21 18.16
C ASP A 41 18.47 16.73 18.51
N LEU A 42 17.49 16.14 19.22
CA LEU A 42 17.47 14.72 19.57
C LEU A 42 16.72 13.87 18.53
N LEU A 43 15.91 14.49 17.68
CA LEU A 43 15.21 13.80 16.62
C LEU A 43 16.18 13.45 15.49
N GLN A 44 16.00 12.29 14.88
CA GLN A 44 16.84 11.81 13.78
C GLN A 44 16.17 12.13 12.44
N THR A 45 16.98 12.39 11.40
CA THR A 45 16.45 12.61 10.04
C THR A 45 15.78 11.33 9.54
N LEU A 46 14.52 11.46 9.13
CA LEU A 46 13.75 10.35 8.57
C LEU A 46 14.17 10.12 7.11
N PRO A 47 14.77 8.97 6.76
CA PRO A 47 15.02 8.64 5.36
C PRO A 47 13.69 8.50 4.63
N LEU A 48 13.59 9.16 3.49
CA LEU A 48 12.43 9.09 2.61
C LEU A 48 12.75 8.29 1.36
N THR A 49 11.74 7.63 0.80
CA THR A 49 11.83 7.05 -0.53
C THR A 49 11.85 8.16 -1.60
N THR A 50 12.12 7.79 -2.86
CA THR A 50 12.04 8.73 -3.99
C THR A 50 10.68 9.39 -4.16
N ALA A 51 9.61 8.80 -3.60
CA ALA A 51 8.25 9.33 -3.58
C ALA A 51 7.92 10.13 -2.30
N GLY A 52 8.91 10.51 -1.50
CA GLY A 52 8.72 11.32 -0.29
C GLY A 52 8.13 10.56 0.91
N ARG A 53 7.92 9.24 0.83
CA ARG A 53 7.34 8.46 1.94
C ARG A 53 8.40 8.02 2.96
N PRO A 54 8.04 7.86 4.25
CA PRO A 54 8.93 7.26 5.25
C PRO A 54 9.47 5.90 4.80
N ALA A 55 10.79 5.73 4.78
CA ALA A 55 11.40 4.42 4.58
C ALA A 55 11.31 3.60 5.88
N LEU A 56 10.47 2.56 5.87
CA LEU A 56 10.27 1.64 7.00
C LEU A 56 11.34 0.54 7.03
N PHE A 57 11.69 0.04 8.21
CA PHE A 57 12.50 -1.16 8.36
C PHE A 57 11.70 -2.43 7.98
N GLY A 58 12.38 -3.54 7.67
CA GLY A 58 11.72 -4.74 7.11
C GLY A 58 10.64 -5.39 8.00
N ASN A 59 10.67 -5.18 9.31
CA ASN A 59 9.66 -5.63 10.28
C ASN A 59 8.86 -4.46 10.90
N GLU A 60 9.03 -3.26 10.37
CA GLU A 60 8.35 -2.06 10.86
C GLU A 60 7.05 -1.83 10.10
N VAL A 61 5.97 -1.61 10.85
CA VAL A 61 4.63 -1.41 10.29
C VAL A 61 4.08 -0.10 10.86
N GLU A 62 3.49 0.72 10.01
CA GLU A 62 2.75 1.91 10.42
C GLU A 62 1.43 1.48 11.08
N ILE A 63 1.19 1.95 12.30
CA ILE A 63 0.04 1.58 13.12
C ILE A 63 -1.08 2.61 12.96
N TYR A 64 -0.70 3.88 12.94
CA TYR A 64 -1.65 4.99 12.88
C TYR A 64 -0.94 6.27 12.44
N SER A 65 -1.63 7.15 11.71
CA SER A 65 -1.12 8.48 11.39
C SER A 65 -2.21 9.54 11.43
N GLU A 66 -1.80 10.76 11.75
CA GLU A 66 -2.67 11.93 11.79
C GLU A 66 -2.02 13.13 11.10
N GLU A 67 -2.85 13.95 10.50
CA GLU A 67 -2.43 15.15 9.74
C GLU A 67 -2.74 16.43 10.51
N HIS A 68 -2.31 17.58 9.99
CA HIS A 68 -2.57 18.90 10.56
C HIS A 68 -2.02 19.08 12.00
N ILE A 69 -0.95 18.36 12.33
CA ILE A 69 -0.32 18.37 13.64
C ILE A 69 0.70 19.50 13.72
N GLY A 70 0.58 20.35 14.74
CA GLY A 70 1.59 21.36 15.03
C GLY A 70 2.69 20.85 15.95
N LEU A 71 3.94 21.18 15.66
CA LEU A 71 5.10 20.79 16.47
C LEU A 71 5.54 21.91 17.40
N TYR A 72 5.81 21.56 18.65
CA TYR A 72 6.42 22.44 19.65
C TYR A 72 7.75 21.84 20.07
N ASP A 73 8.81 22.64 20.01
CA ASP A 73 10.03 22.33 20.74
C ASP A 73 9.87 22.79 22.19
N ARG A 74 9.70 21.84 23.09
CA ARG A 74 9.36 22.06 24.49
C ARG A 74 8.09 22.91 24.65
N THR A 75 8.25 24.17 25.04
CA THR A 75 7.13 25.13 25.21
C THR A 75 7.00 26.10 24.05
N ILE A 76 7.96 26.11 23.12
CA ILE A 76 8.02 27.05 22.01
C ILE A 76 7.36 26.41 20.80
N LYS A 77 6.40 27.13 20.21
CA LYS A 77 5.75 26.71 18.97
C LYS A 77 6.71 26.87 17.79
N THR A 78 6.90 25.83 17.00
CA THR A 78 7.74 25.89 15.81
C THR A 78 6.98 26.48 14.61
N SER A 79 7.70 26.73 13.51
CA SER A 79 7.11 27.07 12.20
C SER A 79 6.27 25.92 11.61
N HIS A 80 6.47 24.69 12.08
CA HIS A 80 5.78 23.50 11.58
C HIS A 80 4.44 23.37 12.30
N THR A 81 3.37 23.79 11.62
CA THR A 81 2.03 23.89 12.23
C THR A 81 0.98 22.99 11.61
N ARG A 82 1.32 22.31 10.51
CA ARG A 82 0.43 21.44 9.73
C ARG A 82 1.18 20.19 9.23
N GLY A 83 1.99 19.58 10.09
CA GLY A 83 2.71 18.34 9.75
C GLY A 83 1.84 17.09 9.89
N ARG A 84 2.34 15.98 9.32
CA ARG A 84 1.84 14.63 9.52
C ARG A 84 2.67 13.92 10.59
N CYS A 85 2.00 13.30 11.55
CA CYS A 85 2.63 12.51 12.60
C CYS A 85 2.18 11.06 12.47
N ALA A 86 3.11 10.10 12.48
CA ALA A 86 2.79 8.69 12.32
C ALA A 86 3.48 7.83 13.40
N VAL A 87 2.74 6.88 13.93
CA VAL A 87 3.22 5.89 14.91
C VAL A 87 3.46 4.58 14.16
N THR A 88 4.66 4.03 14.28
CA THR A 88 4.97 2.68 13.79
C THR A 88 5.19 1.72 14.95
N THR A 89 5.46 0.45 14.65
CA THR A 89 5.90 -0.53 15.65
C THR A 89 7.23 -0.18 16.33
N HIS A 90 8.04 0.73 15.76
CA HIS A 90 9.40 1.02 16.23
C HIS A 90 9.68 2.50 16.48
N ARG A 91 9.03 3.41 15.76
CA ARG A 91 9.36 4.84 15.69
C ARG A 91 8.11 5.72 15.70
N LEU A 92 8.31 6.98 16.05
CA LEU A 92 7.33 8.06 15.93
C LEU A 92 7.87 9.08 14.92
N PHE A 93 7.14 9.31 13.84
CA PHE A 93 7.52 10.20 12.75
C PHE A 93 6.85 11.56 12.87
N TYR A 94 7.54 12.59 12.40
CA TYR A 94 6.94 13.89 12.13
C TYR A 94 7.47 14.41 10.80
N MET A 95 6.56 14.75 9.89
CA MET A 95 6.88 15.28 8.57
C MET A 95 6.09 16.56 8.32
N ASP A 96 6.71 17.56 7.73
CA ASP A 96 6.04 18.77 7.26
C ASP A 96 6.67 19.20 5.93
N GLU A 97 5.99 18.86 4.84
CA GLU A 97 6.39 19.23 3.47
C GLU A 97 5.96 20.66 3.11
N THR A 98 5.01 21.23 3.87
CA THR A 98 4.45 22.55 3.59
C THR A 98 5.33 23.70 4.09
N SER A 99 6.20 23.42 5.05
CA SER A 99 7.18 24.38 5.56
C SER A 99 8.41 24.48 4.65
N SER A 100 8.99 25.68 4.55
CA SER A 100 10.30 25.89 3.92
C SER A 100 11.35 26.24 4.98
N PRO A 101 12.37 25.40 5.22
CA PRO A 101 12.62 24.10 4.58
C PRO A 101 11.67 22.98 5.05
N PRO A 102 11.46 21.93 4.23
CA PRO A 102 10.66 20.77 4.63
C PRO A 102 11.34 20.02 5.78
N LEU A 103 10.53 19.48 6.67
CA LEU A 103 11.01 18.76 7.85
C LEU A 103 10.61 17.29 7.78
N SER A 104 11.53 16.38 8.06
CA SER A 104 11.26 14.94 8.13
C SER A 104 12.12 14.31 9.21
N LEU A 105 11.49 14.03 10.34
CA LEU A 105 12.16 13.62 11.57
C LEU A 105 11.49 12.39 12.16
N PHE A 106 12.26 11.62 12.93
CA PHE A 106 11.73 10.54 13.75
C PHE A 106 12.40 10.46 15.11
N VAL A 107 11.71 9.80 16.05
CA VAL A 107 12.28 9.33 17.30
C VAL A 107 12.00 7.84 17.49
N PRO A 108 12.99 7.03 17.90
CA PRO A 108 12.71 5.65 18.33
C PRO A 108 11.71 5.65 19.48
N LEU A 109 10.69 4.79 19.42
CA LEU A 109 9.74 4.65 20.53
C LEU A 109 10.43 4.23 21.83
N GLU A 110 11.58 3.54 21.73
CA GLU A 110 12.43 3.21 22.88
C GLU A 110 12.91 4.43 23.69
N TRP A 111 13.08 5.57 23.02
CA TRP A 111 13.56 6.80 23.65
C TRP A 111 12.43 7.58 24.32
N ILE A 112 11.17 7.23 24.06
CA ILE A 112 10.03 7.87 24.68
C ILE A 112 9.87 7.32 26.10
N SER A 113 10.13 8.18 27.08
CA SER A 113 10.07 7.86 28.49
C SER A 113 8.65 8.00 29.05
N ARG A 114 7.89 8.98 28.57
CA ARG A 114 6.52 9.28 29.01
C ARG A 114 5.77 10.04 27.93
N ILE A 115 4.46 9.81 27.87
CA ILE A 115 3.52 10.63 27.11
C ILE A 115 2.43 11.17 28.04
N THR A 116 1.99 12.41 27.83
CA THR A 116 0.91 13.01 28.62
C THR A 116 -0.06 13.79 27.74
N LYS A 117 -1.35 13.75 28.11
CA LYS A 117 -2.41 14.54 27.46
C LYS A 117 -2.49 15.91 28.11
N GLU A 118 -2.48 16.96 27.30
CA GLU A 118 -2.82 18.32 27.71
C GLU A 118 -4.17 18.68 27.07
N ALA A 119 -5.14 19.07 27.91
CA ALA A 119 -6.46 19.51 27.44
C ALA A 119 -6.35 20.84 26.70
N GLY A 120 -7.10 20.96 25.60
CA GLY A 120 -7.37 22.24 24.96
C GLY A 120 -8.49 22.97 25.70
N PHE A 121 -8.41 24.30 25.78
CA PHE A 121 -9.49 25.14 26.32
C PHE A 121 -9.48 26.48 25.59
N LEU A 122 -10.65 26.92 25.13
CA LEU A 122 -10.83 28.13 24.30
C LEU A 122 -9.89 28.13 23.09
N GLN A 123 -9.02 29.13 22.94
CA GLN A 123 -8.08 29.28 21.83
C GLN A 123 -6.84 28.36 21.91
N ARG A 124 -6.73 27.50 22.94
CA ARG A 124 -5.61 26.57 23.07
C ARG A 124 -5.98 25.20 22.51
N SER A 125 -5.23 24.75 21.50
CA SER A 125 -5.30 23.38 20.98
C SER A 125 -4.96 22.33 22.04
N ALA A 126 -5.60 21.17 21.94
CA ALA A 126 -5.25 19.99 22.73
C ALA A 126 -3.87 19.48 22.30
N LYS A 127 -3.07 18.94 23.23
CA LYS A 127 -1.69 18.51 22.92
C LYS A 127 -1.36 17.15 23.51
N VAL A 128 -0.45 16.45 22.84
CA VAL A 128 0.28 15.31 23.41
C VAL A 128 1.70 15.75 23.65
N ARG A 129 2.15 15.71 24.91
CA ARG A 129 3.55 15.93 25.28
C ARG A 129 4.27 14.59 25.26
N VAL A 130 5.45 14.57 24.65
CA VAL A 130 6.31 13.39 24.49
C VAL A 130 7.66 13.69 25.16
N ASP A 131 7.92 13.04 26.28
CA ASP A 131 9.17 13.18 27.04
C ASP A 131 10.20 12.14 26.55
N LEU A 132 11.36 12.62 26.13
CA LEU A 132 12.45 11.84 25.53
C LEU A 132 13.62 11.63 26.50
N THR A 133 14.24 10.46 26.41
CA THR A 133 15.52 10.14 27.06
C THR A 133 16.35 9.27 26.13
N THR A 134 17.48 9.80 25.64
CA THR A 134 18.38 9.02 24.77
C THR A 134 18.97 7.84 25.53
N LYS A 135 19.16 6.70 24.82
CA LYS A 135 19.73 5.47 25.40
C LYS A 135 21.23 5.34 25.16
N SER A 136 21.76 6.00 24.13
CA SER A 136 23.20 6.09 23.84
C SER A 136 23.82 7.28 24.58
N GLN A 137 25.12 7.18 24.92
CA GLN A 137 25.84 8.30 25.53
C GLN A 137 26.13 9.39 24.48
N PRO A 138 26.02 10.69 24.84
CA PRO A 138 25.61 11.21 26.15
C PRO A 138 24.09 11.10 26.37
N VAL A 139 23.69 10.80 27.61
CA VAL A 139 22.27 10.74 27.99
C VAL A 139 21.71 12.16 28.02
N ALA A 140 20.70 12.41 27.19
CA ALA A 140 20.03 13.69 27.09
C ALA A 140 18.53 13.50 27.31
N THR A 141 17.93 14.43 28.06
CA THR A 141 16.50 14.46 28.30
C THR A 141 15.90 15.74 27.74
N SER A 142 14.83 15.60 26.95
CA SER A 142 14.06 16.74 26.45
C SER A 142 12.61 16.33 26.23
N PHE A 143 11.77 17.23 25.72
CA PHE A 143 10.40 16.91 25.35
C PHE A 143 9.92 17.80 24.21
N PHE A 144 9.04 17.27 23.38
CA PHE A 144 8.30 18.05 22.38
C PHE A 144 6.80 17.87 22.61
N LYS A 145 5.99 18.71 21.96
CA LYS A 145 4.54 18.57 21.98
C LYS A 145 3.98 18.52 20.57
N LEU A 146 3.02 17.64 20.39
CA LEU A 146 2.17 17.53 19.21
C LEU A 146 0.85 18.23 19.51
N SER A 147 0.47 19.17 18.66
CA SER A 147 -0.69 20.03 18.84
C SER A 147 -1.78 19.70 17.84
N PHE A 148 -2.94 19.33 18.36
CA PHE A 148 -4.12 18.88 17.63
C PHE A 148 -5.13 20.02 17.62
N LYS A 149 -5.17 20.77 16.53
CA LYS A 149 -6.12 21.89 16.37
C LYS A 149 -7.49 21.41 15.90
N ASP A 150 -7.51 20.39 15.06
CA ASP A 150 -8.69 19.95 14.32
C ASP A 150 -9.38 18.73 14.98
N GLY A 151 -8.92 18.31 16.16
CA GLY A 151 -9.36 17.07 16.82
C GLY A 151 -8.32 15.96 16.72
N GLY A 152 -8.70 14.71 17.02
CA GLY A 152 -7.83 13.53 16.83
C GLY A 152 -6.75 13.28 17.90
N ARG A 153 -6.65 14.12 18.95
CA ARG A 153 -5.63 13.92 20.01
C ARG A 153 -5.75 12.54 20.67
N ASP A 154 -6.96 12.16 21.04
CA ASP A 154 -7.21 10.92 21.79
C ASP A 154 -7.11 9.69 20.89
N ASP A 155 -7.55 9.81 19.64
CA ASP A 155 -7.42 8.81 18.58
C ASP A 155 -5.96 8.55 18.22
N PHE A 156 -5.10 9.58 18.27
CA PHE A 156 -3.65 9.43 18.14
C PHE A 156 -2.97 8.90 19.40
N PHE A 157 -3.40 9.36 20.58
CA PHE A 157 -2.77 8.98 21.84
C PHE A 157 -2.94 7.50 22.16
N SER A 158 -4.12 6.92 21.89
CA SER A 158 -4.43 5.53 22.22
C SER A 158 -3.51 4.52 21.48
N PRO A 159 -3.33 4.59 20.15
CA PRO A 159 -2.36 3.77 19.41
C PRO A 159 -0.91 4.00 19.84
N LEU A 160 -0.52 5.25 20.13
CA LEU A 160 0.83 5.55 20.63
C LEU A 160 1.08 4.89 21.99
N GLU A 161 0.12 5.00 22.92
CA GLU A 161 0.21 4.37 24.23
C GLU A 161 0.26 2.84 24.13
N ALA A 162 -0.59 2.25 23.29
CA ALA A 162 -0.60 0.81 23.04
C ALA A 162 0.74 0.33 22.46
N SER A 163 1.31 1.08 21.51
CA SER A 163 2.61 0.78 20.91
C SER A 163 3.74 0.85 21.95
N LEU A 164 3.70 1.86 22.83
CA LEU A 164 4.66 2.01 23.92
C LEU A 164 4.59 0.89 24.96
N LYS A 165 3.39 0.37 25.23
CA LYS A 165 3.17 -0.79 26.11
C LYS A 165 3.65 -2.09 25.46
N ARG A 166 3.35 -2.28 24.17
CA ARG A 166 3.72 -3.48 23.41
C ARG A 166 5.24 -3.64 23.26
N LYS A 167 5.98 -2.54 23.10
CA LYS A 167 7.45 -2.55 22.94
C LYS A 167 7.93 -3.50 21.84
N ALA A 168 7.24 -3.51 20.70
CA ALA A 168 7.52 -4.43 19.59
C ALA A 168 8.99 -4.34 19.10
N TRP A 169 9.63 -3.17 19.24
CA TRP A 169 11.05 -2.97 18.94
C TRP A 169 12.03 -3.76 19.83
N LYS A 170 11.58 -4.33 20.96
CA LYS A 170 12.38 -5.25 21.78
C LYS A 170 12.24 -6.70 21.35
N ASP A 171 11.20 -7.00 20.58
CA ASP A 171 10.94 -8.34 20.09
C ASP A 171 11.79 -8.54 18.82
N THR A 172 12.98 -9.09 19.00
CA THR A 172 13.84 -9.52 17.89
C THR A 172 13.36 -10.82 17.26
N GLN A 173 12.27 -11.41 17.80
CA GLN A 173 11.67 -12.58 17.19
C GLN A 173 10.91 -12.12 15.93
N PRO A 174 11.23 -12.67 14.75
CA PRO A 174 10.30 -12.55 13.63
C PRO A 174 8.94 -13.06 14.11
N SER A 175 7.88 -12.39 13.68
CA SER A 175 6.50 -12.78 13.96
C SER A 175 6.35 -14.30 13.86
N HIS A 176 5.67 -14.93 14.81
CA HIS A 176 5.46 -16.39 14.87
C HIS A 176 4.80 -17.03 13.61
N LEU A 177 4.41 -16.20 12.63
CA LEU A 177 3.92 -16.59 11.31
C LEU A 177 5.05 -16.75 10.27
N ALA A 178 6.23 -16.18 10.51
CA ALA A 178 7.41 -16.33 9.69
C ALA A 178 8.31 -17.43 10.26
N ASP A 179 8.18 -18.61 9.66
CA ASP A 179 9.24 -19.61 9.54
C ASP A 179 9.51 -20.56 10.74
N ARG A 180 8.61 -21.55 10.91
CA ARG A 180 8.81 -22.72 11.80
C ARG A 180 9.94 -23.67 11.37
N ARG A 181 10.68 -23.40 10.28
CA ARG A 181 11.67 -24.33 9.72
C ARG A 181 13.06 -24.29 10.39
N LEU A 182 13.36 -23.33 11.26
CA LEU A 182 14.74 -23.12 11.75
C LEU A 182 14.90 -23.01 13.28
N VAL A 183 14.04 -23.63 14.09
CA VAL A 183 14.30 -23.73 15.53
C VAL A 183 15.22 -24.92 15.81
N LYS A 184 16.51 -24.66 16.05
CA LYS A 184 17.48 -25.65 16.51
C LYS A 184 17.18 -26.02 17.97
N ARG A 185 16.39 -27.07 18.19
CA ARG A 185 16.04 -27.56 19.54
C ARG A 185 17.15 -28.43 20.14
N GLN A 186 17.42 -28.26 21.43
CA GLN A 186 18.32 -29.13 22.20
C GLN A 186 17.78 -30.56 22.23
N PHE A 187 18.64 -31.53 21.94
CA PHE A 187 18.31 -32.95 21.89
C PHE A 187 18.17 -33.50 23.31
N ASN A 188 17.00 -34.06 23.63
CA ASN A 188 16.75 -34.78 24.88
C ASN A 188 16.65 -36.28 24.61
N ALA A 189 17.44 -37.09 25.31
CA ALA A 189 17.52 -38.54 25.10
C ALA A 189 16.22 -39.30 25.47
N ALA A 190 15.39 -38.70 26.33
CA ALA A 190 14.08 -39.25 26.71
C ALA A 190 13.07 -39.28 25.54
N ASP A 191 13.30 -38.48 24.49
CA ASP A 191 12.44 -38.37 23.31
C ASP A 191 12.97 -39.16 22.09
N ALA A 192 14.04 -39.93 22.27
CA ALA A 192 14.66 -40.71 21.21
C ALA A 192 13.88 -42.01 20.91
N GLY A 193 13.67 -42.32 19.62
CA GLY A 193 13.00 -43.54 19.15
C GLY A 193 11.58 -43.33 18.60
N ILE A 194 11.01 -44.40 18.02
CA ILE A 194 9.71 -44.38 17.30
C ILE A 194 8.57 -43.97 18.25
N ALA A 195 8.60 -44.42 19.51
CA ALA A 195 7.60 -44.04 20.52
C ALA A 195 7.67 -42.54 20.87
N GLY A 196 8.88 -41.95 20.93
CA GLY A 196 9.07 -40.52 21.16
C GLY A 196 8.66 -39.65 19.98
N ILE A 197 8.78 -40.16 18.75
CA ILE A 197 8.26 -39.49 17.54
C ILE A 197 6.72 -39.54 17.52
N MET A 198 6.13 -40.68 17.84
CA MET A 198 4.67 -40.86 17.85
C MET A 198 3.99 -39.98 18.92
N ARG A 199 4.59 -39.90 20.12
CA ARG A 199 4.12 -39.00 21.19
C ARG A 199 4.22 -37.53 20.77
N ARG A 200 5.34 -37.12 20.15
CA ARG A 200 5.52 -35.76 19.63
C ARG A 200 4.53 -35.40 18.53
N GLN A 201 4.25 -36.34 17.62
CA GLN A 201 3.24 -36.13 16.57
C GLN A 201 1.85 -35.97 17.16
N GLN A 202 1.51 -36.75 18.19
CA GLN A 202 0.22 -36.69 18.86
C GLN A 202 0.06 -35.44 19.73
N GLU A 203 1.09 -35.03 20.46
CA GLU A 203 1.10 -33.77 21.22
C GLU A 203 1.04 -32.56 20.30
N ALA A 204 1.79 -32.54 19.21
CA ALA A 204 1.70 -31.47 18.21
C ALA A 204 0.31 -31.42 17.55
N GLN A 205 -0.30 -32.57 17.24
CA GLN A 205 -1.68 -32.61 16.75
C GLN A 205 -2.64 -32.04 17.79
N LYS A 206 -2.51 -32.45 19.06
CA LYS A 206 -3.37 -31.96 20.15
C LYS A 206 -3.24 -30.44 20.35
N GLU A 207 -2.02 -29.91 20.40
CA GLU A 207 -1.78 -28.47 20.48
C GLU A 207 -2.38 -27.73 19.28
N THR A 208 -2.23 -28.25 18.05
CA THR A 208 -2.85 -27.63 16.87
C THR A 208 -4.37 -27.67 16.92
N THR A 209 -4.97 -28.75 17.45
CA THR A 209 -6.43 -28.85 17.58
C THR A 209 -6.97 -27.95 18.68
N GLU A 210 -6.27 -27.79 19.79
CA GLU A 210 -6.67 -26.90 20.89
C GLU A 210 -6.54 -25.43 20.48
N LEU A 211 -5.45 -25.07 19.82
CA LEU A 211 -5.28 -23.72 19.24
C LEU A 211 -6.32 -23.42 18.17
N ALA A 212 -6.64 -24.39 17.31
CA ALA A 212 -7.70 -24.23 16.32
C ALA A 212 -9.07 -24.08 17.00
N ALA A 213 -9.38 -24.88 18.01
CA ALA A 213 -10.64 -24.79 18.76
C ALA A 213 -10.80 -23.43 19.46
N ALA A 214 -9.74 -22.93 20.10
CA ALA A 214 -9.72 -21.60 20.70
C ALA A 214 -9.92 -20.51 19.64
N ALA A 215 -9.20 -20.58 18.52
CA ALA A 215 -9.35 -19.62 17.42
C ALA A 215 -10.76 -19.63 16.81
N PHE A 216 -11.38 -20.80 16.63
CA PHE A 216 -12.76 -20.91 16.14
C PHE A 216 -13.79 -20.40 17.16
N SER A 217 -13.57 -20.62 18.46
CA SER A 217 -14.44 -20.06 19.50
C SER A 217 -14.35 -18.54 19.54
N ASP A 218 -13.16 -17.97 19.40
CA ASP A 218 -12.95 -16.53 19.37
C ASP A 218 -13.54 -15.90 18.11
N LEU A 219 -13.39 -16.56 16.95
CA LEU A 219 -14.06 -16.16 15.72
C LEU A 219 -15.57 -16.18 15.89
N ALA A 220 -16.15 -17.23 16.48
CA ALA A 220 -17.59 -17.32 16.71
C ALA A 220 -18.09 -16.20 17.63
N ASN A 221 -17.35 -15.89 18.70
CA ASN A 221 -17.65 -14.76 19.58
C ASN A 221 -17.55 -13.41 18.86
N LEU A 222 -16.56 -13.23 18.00
CA LEU A 222 -16.39 -12.05 17.16
C LEU A 222 -17.57 -11.91 16.17
N MET A 223 -17.96 -13.00 15.51
CA MET A 223 -19.09 -13.03 14.58
C MET A 223 -20.41 -12.72 15.27
N MET A 224 -20.63 -13.20 16.50
CA MET A 224 -21.82 -12.84 17.28
C MET A 224 -21.86 -11.34 17.60
N LYS A 225 -20.73 -10.75 18.04
CA LYS A 225 -20.66 -9.30 18.30
C LYS A 225 -20.84 -8.47 17.03
N ALA A 226 -20.27 -8.92 15.91
CA ALA A 226 -20.45 -8.27 14.62
C ALA A 226 -21.91 -8.32 14.17
N ARG A 227 -22.60 -9.46 14.34
CA ARG A 227 -24.03 -9.61 14.06
C ARG A 227 -24.89 -8.66 14.89
N ASP A 228 -24.62 -8.53 16.18
CA ASP A 228 -25.36 -7.60 17.04
C ASP A 228 -25.19 -6.16 16.56
N MET A 229 -23.97 -5.78 16.19
CA MET A 229 -23.68 -4.45 15.63
C MET A 229 -24.40 -4.22 14.29
N VAL A 230 -24.37 -5.19 13.37
CA VAL A 230 -25.11 -5.15 12.10
C VAL A 230 -26.60 -4.94 12.35
N SER A 231 -27.19 -5.70 13.27
CA SER A 231 -28.62 -5.59 13.59
C SER A 231 -29.00 -4.22 14.18
N LEU A 232 -28.09 -3.59 14.93
CA LEU A 232 -28.27 -2.25 15.45
C LEU A 232 -28.27 -1.21 14.32
N ILE A 233 -27.38 -1.39 13.35
CA ILE A 233 -27.24 -0.52 12.18
C ILE A 233 -28.45 -0.66 11.26
N GLU A 234 -28.90 -1.88 10.96
CA GLU A 234 -30.12 -2.13 10.17
C GLU A 234 -31.34 -1.46 10.82
N ARG A 235 -31.52 -1.63 12.14
CA ARG A 235 -32.61 -0.97 12.88
C ARG A 235 -32.52 0.54 12.84
N TYR A 236 -31.31 1.10 12.92
CA TYR A 236 -31.09 2.55 12.87
C TYR A 236 -31.42 3.10 11.47
N VAL A 237 -31.01 2.41 10.40
CA VAL A 237 -31.33 2.75 9.02
C VAL A 237 -32.84 2.67 8.77
N ASP A 238 -33.50 1.61 9.25
CA ASP A 238 -34.96 1.44 9.10
C ASP A 238 -35.74 2.51 9.90
N THR A 239 -35.35 2.79 11.14
CA THR A 239 -35.99 3.88 11.91
C THR A 239 -35.80 5.24 11.24
N GLN A 240 -34.64 5.52 10.64
CA GLN A 240 -34.44 6.76 9.91
C GLN A 240 -35.26 6.86 8.61
N LYS A 241 -35.43 5.76 7.86
CA LYS A 241 -36.33 5.72 6.68
C LYS A 241 -37.79 5.93 7.05
N THR A 242 -38.23 5.46 8.23
CA THR A 242 -39.63 5.64 8.67
C THR A 242 -39.96 7.05 9.16
N VAL A 243 -38.96 7.92 9.40
CA VAL A 243 -39.16 9.32 9.88
C VAL A 243 -39.29 10.31 8.71
N GLU A 244 -39.55 9.84 7.49
CA GLU A 244 -39.79 10.65 6.28
C GLU A 244 -41.03 11.57 6.33
N THR A 245 -41.77 11.64 7.45
CA THR A 245 -43.05 12.38 7.53
C THR A 245 -43.07 13.62 8.43
N THR A 246 -41.95 14.06 9.01
CA THR A 246 -41.93 15.34 9.76
C THR A 246 -40.68 16.18 9.48
N ASP A 247 -40.93 17.37 8.93
CA ASP A 247 -40.00 18.46 8.60
C ASP A 247 -38.94 18.72 9.69
N ASP A 248 -37.66 18.40 9.41
CA ASP A 248 -36.54 19.11 10.03
C ASP A 248 -35.22 18.99 9.21
N ALA A 249 -34.50 20.12 9.20
CA ALA A 249 -33.35 20.55 8.40
C ALA A 249 -32.46 19.50 7.66
N PRO A 250 -32.15 19.69 6.35
CA PRO A 250 -31.46 18.70 5.51
C PRO A 250 -29.92 18.59 5.68
N GLY A 251 -29.23 19.57 6.27
CA GLY A 251 -27.76 19.65 6.20
C GLY A 251 -26.95 18.79 7.17
N SER A 252 -27.43 18.53 8.39
CA SER A 252 -26.69 17.73 9.40
C SER A 252 -26.91 16.22 9.25
N ARG A 253 -27.97 15.83 8.55
CA ARG A 253 -28.45 14.44 8.47
C ARG A 253 -27.64 13.60 7.47
N GLU A 254 -27.18 14.22 6.39
CA GLU A 254 -26.31 13.60 5.40
C GLU A 254 -24.92 13.30 5.96
N GLU A 255 -24.38 14.13 6.85
CA GLU A 255 -23.07 13.87 7.47
C GLU A 255 -23.10 12.63 8.38
N ASP A 256 -24.19 12.42 9.12
CA ASP A 256 -24.32 11.28 10.03
C ASP A 256 -24.53 9.97 9.25
N ILE A 257 -25.29 10.01 8.16
CA ILE A 257 -25.41 8.89 7.21
C ILE A 257 -24.05 8.57 6.57
N ASN A 258 -23.27 9.59 6.23
CA ASN A 258 -21.94 9.43 5.64
C ASN A 258 -20.94 8.82 6.62
N LYS A 259 -20.93 9.26 7.88
CA LYS A 259 -20.09 8.68 8.95
C LYS A 259 -20.48 7.22 9.23
N LEU A 260 -21.77 6.93 9.31
CA LEU A 260 -22.26 5.57 9.51
C LEU A 260 -21.86 4.65 8.36
N SER A 261 -21.98 5.13 7.12
CA SER A 261 -21.60 4.39 5.92
C SER A 261 -20.09 4.14 5.84
N SER A 262 -19.25 5.09 6.28
CA SER A 262 -17.80 4.86 6.39
C SER A 262 -17.47 3.79 7.43
N LEU A 263 -18.21 3.75 8.55
CA LEU A 263 -18.01 2.75 9.60
C LEU A 263 -18.39 1.34 9.11
N MET A 264 -19.46 1.22 8.32
CA MET A 264 -19.90 -0.06 7.73
C MET A 264 -18.90 -0.60 6.70
N LEU A 265 -18.32 0.30 5.89
CA LEU A 265 -17.28 -0.04 4.91
C LEU A 265 -16.01 -0.56 5.61
N ASP A 266 -15.58 0.12 6.67
CA ASP A 266 -14.41 -0.26 7.48
C ASP A 266 -14.58 -1.63 8.17
N MET A 267 -15.83 -2.00 8.49
CA MET A 267 -16.17 -3.29 9.06
C MET A 267 -16.33 -4.44 8.05
N GLY A 268 -16.23 -4.17 6.74
CA GLY A 268 -16.30 -5.21 5.70
C GLY A 268 -17.66 -5.89 5.57
N ILE A 269 -18.73 -5.29 6.09
CA ILE A 269 -20.11 -5.82 5.97
C ILE A 269 -20.65 -5.39 4.60
N THR A 270 -20.47 -6.22 3.58
CA THR A 270 -21.05 -6.00 2.26
C THR A 270 -22.44 -6.64 2.15
N SER A 271 -23.50 -5.82 2.11
CA SER A 271 -24.70 -6.02 1.26
C SER A 271 -25.60 -4.77 1.25
N PRO A 272 -26.52 -4.64 0.29
CA PRO A 272 -26.50 -3.69 -0.82
C PRO A 272 -26.98 -2.27 -0.41
N VAL A 273 -26.10 -1.45 0.17
CA VAL A 273 -26.31 0.01 0.24
C VAL A 273 -25.15 0.76 -0.43
N THR A 274 -24.46 0.09 -1.34
CA THR A 274 -23.71 0.78 -2.39
C THR A 274 -24.71 1.41 -3.33
N ARG A 275 -25.07 2.69 -3.14
CA ARG A 275 -25.22 3.56 -4.32
C ARG A 275 -25.35 5.06 -4.09
N GLU A 276 -25.87 5.57 -2.98
CA GLU A 276 -26.31 6.97 -3.06
C GLU A 276 -25.36 8.00 -2.43
N ASN A 277 -25.00 8.02 -1.13
CA ASN A 277 -24.39 9.27 -0.61
C ASN A 277 -22.96 9.21 -0.04
N SER A 278 -22.38 8.04 0.28
CA SER A 278 -21.11 8.00 1.06
C SER A 278 -19.93 7.27 0.39
N GLY A 279 -20.18 6.43 -0.60
CA GLY A 279 -19.12 5.78 -1.39
C GLY A 279 -18.52 6.69 -2.47
N ALA A 280 -19.18 7.81 -2.80
CA ALA A 280 -18.76 8.70 -3.88
C ALA A 280 -17.35 9.24 -3.66
N ALA A 281 -17.04 9.76 -2.47
CA ALA A 281 -15.72 10.32 -2.19
C ALA A 281 -14.61 9.27 -2.27
N TYR A 282 -14.83 8.05 -1.77
CA TYR A 282 -13.87 6.95 -1.89
C TYR A 282 -13.60 6.60 -3.36
N TYR A 283 -14.65 6.33 -4.14
CA TYR A 283 -14.48 5.97 -5.55
C TYR A 283 -13.94 7.12 -6.40
N GLU A 284 -14.24 8.37 -6.07
CA GLU A 284 -13.68 9.54 -6.75
C GLU A 284 -12.18 9.70 -6.49
N GLN A 285 -11.73 9.49 -5.24
CA GLN A 285 -10.29 9.52 -4.92
C GLN A 285 -9.57 8.32 -5.57
N LEU A 286 -10.17 7.13 -5.50
CA LEU A 286 -9.63 5.95 -6.15
C LEU A 286 -9.54 6.12 -7.68
N ALA A 287 -10.53 6.78 -8.30
CA ALA A 287 -10.50 7.08 -9.74
C ALA A 287 -9.36 8.04 -10.10
N ARG A 288 -9.11 9.08 -9.29
CA ARG A 288 -7.98 10.00 -9.48
C ARG A 288 -6.63 9.29 -9.33
N GLN A 289 -6.47 8.47 -8.29
CA GLN A 289 -5.26 7.66 -8.08
C GLN A 289 -5.02 6.70 -9.25
N LEU A 290 -6.08 6.05 -9.73
CA LEU A 290 -6.00 5.14 -10.86
C LEU A 290 -5.59 5.88 -12.14
N ALA A 291 -6.16 7.06 -12.40
CA ALA A 291 -5.81 7.88 -13.57
C ALA A 291 -4.35 8.34 -13.54
N GLU A 292 -3.85 8.74 -12.37
CA GLU A 292 -2.47 9.14 -12.14
C GLU A 292 -1.52 7.97 -12.41
N TYR A 293 -1.78 6.80 -11.83
CA TYR A 293 -0.97 5.60 -12.05
C TYR A 293 -0.93 5.21 -13.54
N LEU A 294 -2.09 5.27 -14.21
CA LEU A 294 -2.20 4.89 -15.61
C LEU A 294 -1.57 5.89 -16.57
N SER A 295 -1.29 7.12 -16.15
CA SER A 295 -0.65 8.13 -17.02
C SER A 295 0.72 7.69 -17.54
N GLU A 296 1.49 6.92 -16.76
CA GLU A 296 2.77 6.37 -17.20
C GLU A 296 2.63 5.10 -18.05
N HIS A 297 1.61 4.28 -17.79
CA HIS A 297 1.45 2.96 -18.40
C HIS A 297 0.63 2.98 -19.70
N MET A 298 -0.40 3.81 -19.79
CA MET A 298 -1.30 3.85 -20.94
C MET A 298 -0.59 4.16 -22.27
N PRO A 299 0.35 5.12 -22.37
CA PRO A 299 1.07 5.38 -23.62
C PRO A 299 1.93 4.19 -24.08
N ARG A 300 2.51 3.43 -23.13
CA ARG A 300 3.32 2.24 -23.44
C ARG A 300 2.49 1.08 -24.00
N ASN A 301 1.20 1.05 -23.64
CA ASN A 301 0.25 0.01 -24.02
C ASN A 301 -0.71 0.46 -25.15
N GLY A 302 -0.33 1.46 -25.96
CA GLY A 302 -1.14 1.90 -27.11
C GLY A 302 -2.40 2.71 -26.73
N GLY A 303 -2.47 3.20 -25.50
CA GLY A 303 -3.56 4.06 -25.02
C GLY A 303 -4.83 3.31 -24.64
N ILE A 304 -4.76 1.99 -24.46
CA ILE A 304 -5.88 1.12 -24.07
C ILE A 304 -5.38 -0.07 -23.26
N MET A 305 -6.12 -0.49 -22.23
CA MET A 305 -5.77 -1.66 -21.42
C MET A 305 -7.03 -2.35 -20.91
N THR A 306 -6.96 -3.66 -20.70
CA THR A 306 -8.07 -4.40 -20.09
C THR A 306 -8.19 -4.05 -18.60
N LEU A 307 -9.41 -4.02 -18.06
CA LEU A 307 -9.60 -3.78 -16.62
C LEU A 307 -8.91 -4.85 -15.76
N SER A 308 -8.82 -6.08 -16.27
CA SER A 308 -8.11 -7.17 -15.60
C SER A 308 -6.61 -6.92 -15.50
N ASP A 309 -5.97 -6.46 -16.58
CA ASP A 309 -4.55 -6.11 -16.58
C ASP A 309 -4.28 -4.91 -15.66
N ILE A 310 -5.15 -3.91 -15.73
CA ILE A 310 -5.09 -2.73 -14.86
C ILE A 310 -5.21 -3.15 -13.39
N TYR A 311 -6.16 -4.01 -13.05
CA TYR A 311 -6.34 -4.54 -11.69
C TYR A 311 -5.07 -5.19 -11.17
N CYS A 312 -4.49 -6.10 -11.94
CA CYS A 312 -3.27 -6.81 -11.58
C CYS A 312 -2.09 -5.84 -11.42
N LEU A 313 -1.90 -4.91 -12.36
CA LEU A 313 -0.80 -3.95 -12.33
C LEU A 313 -0.92 -2.99 -11.14
N PHE A 314 -2.11 -2.43 -10.94
CA PHE A 314 -2.38 -1.46 -9.88
C PHE A 314 -2.20 -2.08 -8.49
N ASN A 315 -2.78 -3.26 -8.25
CA ASN A 315 -2.62 -3.95 -6.96
C ASN A 315 -1.18 -4.44 -6.73
N ARG A 316 -0.47 -4.86 -7.79
CA ARG A 316 0.94 -5.22 -7.67
C ARG A 316 1.82 -4.02 -7.34
N ALA A 317 1.49 -2.83 -7.82
CA ALA A 317 2.18 -1.59 -7.48
C ALA A 317 1.87 -1.10 -6.06
N ARG A 318 0.64 -1.31 -5.56
CA ARG A 318 0.22 -0.92 -4.19
C ARG A 318 0.91 -1.77 -3.11
N GLY A 319 1.03 -3.08 -3.30
CA GLY A 319 1.70 -4.01 -2.38
C GLY A 319 0.93 -4.32 -1.09
N VAL A 320 0.40 -3.30 -0.42
CA VAL A 320 -0.51 -3.38 0.74
C VAL A 320 -1.79 -2.58 0.43
N GLU A 321 -2.87 -2.84 1.18
CA GLU A 321 -4.20 -2.21 0.95
C GLU A 321 -4.70 -2.42 -0.49
N LEU A 322 -4.91 -3.69 -0.83
CA LEU A 322 -5.37 -4.11 -2.15
C LEU A 322 -6.80 -3.61 -2.39
N VAL A 323 -7.05 -3.21 -3.63
CA VAL A 323 -8.36 -2.78 -4.10
C VAL A 323 -9.12 -3.99 -4.63
N SER A 324 -10.41 -4.08 -4.31
CA SER A 324 -11.27 -5.16 -4.83
C SER A 324 -11.55 -4.98 -6.33
N PRO A 325 -11.88 -6.06 -7.07
CA PRO A 325 -12.26 -5.94 -8.48
C PRO A 325 -13.47 -5.01 -8.71
N ASP A 326 -14.47 -5.08 -7.81
CA ASP A 326 -15.67 -4.25 -7.87
C ASP A 326 -15.34 -2.77 -7.65
N ASP A 327 -14.45 -2.46 -6.71
CA ASP A 327 -14.06 -1.08 -6.42
C ASP A 327 -13.31 -0.45 -7.58
N LEU A 328 -12.39 -1.21 -8.19
CA LEU A 328 -11.67 -0.76 -9.37
C LEU A 328 -12.61 -0.52 -10.55
N TYR A 329 -13.63 -1.37 -10.72
CA TYR A 329 -14.66 -1.18 -11.73
C TYR A 329 -15.48 0.10 -11.49
N HIS A 330 -15.94 0.34 -10.26
CA HIS A 330 -16.68 1.57 -9.93
C HIS A 330 -15.82 2.83 -10.13
N ALA A 331 -14.55 2.79 -9.71
CA ALA A 331 -13.61 3.88 -9.95
C ALA A 331 -13.35 4.11 -11.45
N ALA A 332 -13.27 3.04 -12.25
CA ALA A 332 -13.10 3.15 -13.70
C ALA A 332 -14.31 3.83 -14.36
N LEU A 333 -15.54 3.54 -13.94
CA LEU A 333 -16.74 4.20 -14.46
C LEU A 333 -16.76 5.72 -14.21
N LEU A 334 -16.15 6.18 -13.11
CA LEU A 334 -16.07 7.60 -12.77
C LEU A 334 -15.06 8.39 -13.61
N GLN A 335 -14.17 7.73 -14.36
CA GLN A 335 -13.13 8.37 -15.17
C GLN A 335 -13.71 9.41 -16.14
N LYS A 336 -14.79 9.05 -16.85
CA LYS A 336 -15.50 9.93 -17.79
C LYS A 336 -16.23 11.07 -17.07
N LYS A 337 -16.87 10.77 -15.93
CA LYS A 337 -17.61 11.76 -15.13
C LYS A 337 -16.69 12.85 -14.58
N LEU A 338 -15.51 12.44 -14.10
CA LEU A 338 -14.49 13.32 -13.53
C LEU A 338 -13.55 13.96 -14.56
N LYS A 339 -13.71 13.63 -15.85
CA LYS A 339 -12.89 14.12 -16.96
C LYS A 339 -11.38 13.91 -16.74
N LEU A 340 -11.02 12.70 -16.35
CA LEU A 340 -9.63 12.32 -16.03
C LEU A 340 -8.82 11.87 -17.27
N GLY A 341 -9.39 11.99 -18.48
CA GLY A 341 -8.73 11.65 -19.74
C GLY A 341 -8.91 10.19 -20.19
N TYR A 342 -9.74 9.43 -19.46
CA TYR A 342 -10.02 8.03 -19.76
C TYR A 342 -11.52 7.74 -19.78
N SER A 343 -11.88 6.73 -20.56
CA SER A 343 -13.23 6.22 -20.67
C SER A 343 -13.26 4.70 -20.66
N VAL A 344 -14.25 4.15 -19.95
CA VAL A 344 -14.51 2.70 -19.95
C VAL A 344 -15.27 2.35 -21.22
N ARG A 345 -14.84 1.29 -21.88
CA ARG A 345 -15.54 0.68 -23.01
C ARG A 345 -15.80 -0.79 -22.69
N LYS A 346 -16.96 -1.25 -23.14
CA LYS A 346 -17.33 -2.67 -23.17
C LYS A 346 -17.44 -3.10 -24.62
N PHE A 347 -16.66 -4.11 -25.00
CA PHE A 347 -16.79 -4.76 -26.30
C PHE A 347 -17.96 -5.77 -26.28
N ASP A 348 -18.44 -6.15 -27.47
CA ASP A 348 -19.54 -7.11 -27.62
C ASP A 348 -19.20 -8.49 -27.07
N GLY A 349 -17.91 -8.87 -27.13
CA GLY A 349 -17.38 -10.05 -26.45
C GLY A 349 -17.42 -9.98 -24.91
N GLY A 350 -17.89 -8.89 -24.32
CA GLY A 350 -17.97 -8.67 -22.89
C GLY A 350 -16.66 -8.17 -22.26
N LEU A 351 -15.60 -8.01 -23.05
CA LEU A 351 -14.31 -7.49 -22.59
C LEU A 351 -14.46 -6.03 -22.14
N LEU A 352 -14.07 -5.76 -20.90
CA LEU A 352 -14.05 -4.41 -20.33
C LEU A 352 -12.64 -3.83 -20.41
N VAL A 353 -12.55 -2.64 -20.97
CA VAL A 353 -11.29 -1.93 -21.15
C VAL A 353 -11.41 -0.49 -20.67
N LEU A 354 -10.27 0.09 -20.30
CA LEU A 354 -10.13 1.51 -20.12
C LEU A 354 -9.26 2.05 -21.25
N GLN A 355 -9.71 3.08 -21.93
CA GLN A 355 -9.02 3.71 -23.06
C GLN A 355 -8.84 5.21 -22.80
N THR A 356 -7.80 5.80 -23.39
CA THR A 356 -7.64 7.27 -23.43
C THR A 356 -8.77 7.90 -24.25
N ASP A 357 -9.19 9.11 -23.88
CA ASP A 357 -10.21 9.85 -24.65
C ASP A 357 -9.73 10.22 -26.07
N SER A 358 -8.42 10.23 -26.29
CA SER A 358 -7.80 10.40 -27.61
C SER A 358 -7.79 9.13 -28.46
N HIS A 359 -8.14 7.97 -27.89
CA HIS A 359 -8.09 6.69 -28.58
C HIS A 359 -9.18 6.62 -29.66
N ARG A 360 -8.79 6.31 -30.90
CA ARG A 360 -9.69 6.22 -32.06
C ARG A 360 -9.57 4.89 -32.76
N GLU A 361 -10.69 4.20 -32.88
CA GLU A 361 -10.80 2.87 -33.48
C GLU A 361 -10.51 2.90 -34.98
N ASP A 362 -11.02 3.90 -35.70
CA ASP A 362 -10.79 4.07 -37.14
C ASP A 362 -9.28 4.02 -37.48
N LYS A 363 -8.47 4.70 -36.67
CA LYS A 363 -7.01 4.76 -36.86
C LYS A 363 -6.34 3.42 -36.55
N VAL A 364 -6.87 2.68 -35.58
CA VAL A 364 -6.38 1.33 -35.28
C VAL A 364 -6.74 0.38 -36.43
N ALA A 365 -7.96 0.44 -36.94
CA ALA A 365 -8.39 -0.37 -38.09
C ALA A 365 -7.56 -0.07 -39.35
N GLU A 366 -7.26 1.20 -39.64
CA GLU A 366 -6.35 1.57 -40.73
C GLU A 366 -4.93 1.04 -40.50
N ARG A 367 -4.43 1.11 -39.27
CA ARG A 367 -3.11 0.55 -38.93
C ARG A 367 -3.07 -0.97 -39.14
N LEU A 368 -4.14 -1.68 -38.78
CA LEU A 368 -4.26 -3.12 -38.98
C LEU A 368 -4.36 -3.49 -40.46
N ALA A 369 -5.12 -2.76 -41.26
CA ALA A 369 -5.16 -2.94 -42.72
C ALA A 369 -3.77 -2.76 -43.34
N ASN A 370 -3.04 -1.73 -42.93
CA ASN A 370 -1.65 -1.50 -43.37
C ASN A 370 -0.71 -2.62 -42.93
N MET A 371 -0.93 -3.20 -41.74
CA MET A 371 -0.15 -4.33 -41.24
C MET A 371 -0.41 -5.59 -42.09
N ALA A 372 -1.67 -5.86 -42.42
CA ALA A 372 -2.07 -6.96 -43.29
C ALA A 372 -1.46 -6.85 -44.70
N GLN A 373 -1.47 -5.65 -45.29
CA GLN A 373 -0.86 -5.38 -46.60
C GLN A 373 0.66 -5.57 -46.62
N LYS A 374 1.35 -5.27 -45.50
CA LYS A 374 2.80 -5.42 -45.38
C LYS A 374 3.24 -6.83 -45.02
N SER A 375 2.31 -7.67 -44.56
CA SER A 375 2.59 -9.04 -44.18
C SER A 375 3.03 -9.85 -45.40
N SER A 376 4.08 -10.67 -45.26
CA SER A 376 4.56 -11.54 -46.34
C SER A 376 3.55 -12.61 -46.75
N SER A 377 2.66 -12.99 -45.82
CA SER A 377 1.57 -13.95 -46.08
C SER A 377 0.32 -13.31 -46.65
N GLY A 378 0.24 -11.97 -46.68
CA GLY A 378 -0.95 -11.21 -47.10
C GLY A 378 -2.08 -11.16 -46.06
N TYR A 379 -1.92 -11.81 -44.91
CA TYR A 379 -2.87 -11.77 -43.80
C TYR A 379 -2.16 -11.53 -42.47
N ILE A 380 -2.96 -11.19 -41.46
CA ILE A 380 -2.55 -11.10 -40.06
C ILE A 380 -3.44 -11.97 -39.19
N THR A 381 -2.87 -12.47 -38.12
CA THR A 381 -3.57 -13.22 -37.07
C THR A 381 -3.66 -12.40 -35.78
N SER A 382 -4.51 -12.81 -34.85
CA SER A 382 -4.60 -12.18 -33.53
C SER A 382 -3.27 -12.19 -32.76
N THR A 383 -2.46 -13.23 -32.93
CA THR A 383 -1.12 -13.30 -32.33
C THR A 383 -0.18 -12.26 -32.91
N ASP A 384 -0.19 -12.04 -34.23
CA ASP A 384 0.66 -11.04 -34.87
C ASP A 384 0.30 -9.64 -34.36
N VAL A 385 -1.00 -9.34 -34.30
CA VAL A 385 -1.51 -8.06 -33.81
C VAL A 385 -1.14 -7.83 -32.35
N SER A 386 -1.25 -8.84 -31.50
CA SER A 386 -0.88 -8.75 -30.09
C SER A 386 0.61 -8.41 -29.91
N VAL A 387 1.48 -9.02 -30.70
CA VAL A 387 2.93 -8.76 -30.66
C VAL A 387 3.26 -7.36 -31.18
N GLU A 388 2.72 -6.98 -32.33
CA GLU A 388 3.01 -5.70 -33.00
C GLU A 388 2.46 -4.47 -32.24
N LEU A 389 1.25 -4.59 -31.67
CA LEU A 389 0.61 -3.50 -30.92
C LEU A 389 0.95 -3.50 -29.43
N HIS A 390 1.68 -4.52 -28.94
CA HIS A 390 1.94 -4.72 -27.51
C HIS A 390 0.65 -4.73 -26.66
N THR A 391 -0.39 -5.38 -27.18
CA THR A 391 -1.70 -5.52 -26.52
C THR A 391 -1.94 -6.97 -26.13
N SER A 392 -2.87 -7.18 -25.19
CA SER A 392 -3.27 -8.53 -24.81
C SER A 392 -4.00 -9.24 -25.94
N PHE A 393 -3.85 -10.56 -26.03
CA PHE A 393 -4.48 -11.38 -27.07
C PHE A 393 -6.01 -11.17 -27.18
N PRO A 394 -6.79 -11.10 -26.08
CA PRO A 394 -8.23 -10.82 -26.18
C PRO A 394 -8.54 -9.44 -26.79
N LEU A 395 -7.72 -8.44 -26.50
CA LEU A 395 -7.90 -7.09 -27.06
C LEU A 395 -7.52 -7.03 -28.54
N ALA A 396 -6.47 -7.76 -28.94
CA ALA A 396 -6.11 -7.91 -30.35
C ALA A 396 -7.24 -8.55 -31.17
N TRP A 397 -7.91 -9.56 -30.61
CA TRP A 397 -9.07 -10.20 -31.22
C TRP A 397 -10.24 -9.23 -31.42
N GLU A 398 -10.58 -8.44 -30.39
CA GLU A 398 -11.65 -7.44 -30.49
C GLU A 398 -11.30 -6.33 -31.50
N TYR A 399 -10.04 -5.93 -31.63
CA TYR A 399 -9.65 -4.98 -32.68
C TYR A 399 -9.81 -5.51 -34.09
N LEU A 400 -9.50 -6.79 -34.32
CA LEU A 400 -9.69 -7.41 -35.62
C LEU A 400 -11.17 -7.45 -36.02
N LYS A 401 -12.07 -7.75 -35.07
CA LYS A 401 -13.53 -7.66 -35.28
C LYS A 401 -13.97 -6.24 -35.61
N VAL A 402 -13.51 -5.24 -34.86
CA VAL A 402 -13.86 -3.84 -35.14
C VAL A 402 -13.36 -3.42 -36.53
N ALA A 403 -12.18 -3.87 -36.95
CA ALA A 403 -11.66 -3.60 -38.28
C ALA A 403 -12.45 -4.33 -39.39
N GLU A 404 -12.97 -5.53 -39.12
CA GLU A 404 -13.90 -6.26 -39.98
C GLU A 404 -15.24 -5.52 -40.12
N GLU A 405 -15.82 -5.06 -39.00
CA GLU A 405 -17.07 -4.28 -38.97
C GLU A 405 -16.95 -2.94 -39.71
N LEU A 406 -15.79 -2.28 -39.63
CA LEU A 406 -15.48 -1.08 -40.40
C LEU A 406 -15.14 -1.35 -41.88
N GLY A 407 -15.21 -2.61 -42.32
CA GLY A 407 -14.95 -3.02 -43.69
C GLY A 407 -13.50 -2.84 -44.13
N LYS A 408 -12.55 -2.74 -43.19
CA LYS A 408 -11.11 -2.59 -43.51
C LYS A 408 -10.42 -3.93 -43.70
N LEU A 409 -10.86 -4.94 -42.97
CA LEU A 409 -10.39 -6.31 -43.06
C LEU A 409 -11.53 -7.25 -43.43
N CYS A 410 -11.20 -8.39 -44.02
CA CYS A 410 -12.11 -9.50 -44.19
C CYS A 410 -11.52 -10.75 -43.51
N ARG A 411 -12.41 -11.55 -42.93
CA ARG A 411 -12.05 -12.75 -42.18
C ARG A 411 -12.14 -14.00 -43.06
N ASP A 412 -11.13 -14.85 -42.96
CA ASP A 412 -11.10 -16.20 -43.51
C ASP A 412 -10.98 -17.19 -42.34
N GLU A 413 -12.02 -17.99 -42.13
CA GLU A 413 -12.10 -18.92 -41.01
C GLU A 413 -12.00 -20.35 -41.54
N THR A 414 -10.90 -21.01 -41.18
CA THR A 414 -10.57 -22.38 -41.62
C THR A 414 -10.34 -23.27 -40.41
N PHE A 415 -10.13 -24.58 -40.64
CA PHE A 415 -9.75 -25.50 -39.58
C PHE A 415 -8.40 -25.15 -38.93
N GLU A 416 -7.49 -24.50 -39.68
CA GLU A 416 -6.17 -24.10 -39.18
C GLU A 416 -6.24 -22.87 -38.28
N GLY A 417 -7.30 -22.07 -38.41
CA GLY A 417 -7.52 -20.88 -37.62
C GLY A 417 -8.23 -19.77 -38.38
N THR A 418 -8.27 -18.60 -37.77
CA THR A 418 -8.90 -17.40 -38.30
C THR A 418 -7.83 -16.40 -38.74
N ASN A 419 -7.82 -16.12 -40.05
CA ASN A 419 -6.91 -15.16 -40.67
C ASN A 419 -7.69 -13.92 -41.10
N PHE A 420 -7.04 -12.75 -41.03
CA PHE A 420 -7.64 -11.48 -41.47
C PHE A 420 -6.82 -10.88 -42.62
N TYR A 421 -7.49 -10.64 -43.74
CA TYR A 421 -6.92 -10.07 -44.96
C TYR A 421 -7.39 -8.62 -45.16
N PRO A 422 -6.65 -7.79 -45.92
CA PRO A 422 -7.17 -6.50 -46.39
C PRO A 422 -8.47 -6.71 -47.18
N ASN A 423 -9.47 -5.86 -46.92
CA ASN A 423 -10.74 -5.97 -47.64
C ASN A 423 -10.63 -5.37 -49.05
N ASP A 424 -10.43 -6.24 -50.05
CA ASP A 424 -10.41 -5.86 -51.46
C ASP A 424 -11.75 -6.12 -52.18
N PHE A 425 -12.80 -6.59 -51.49
CA PHE A 425 -14.08 -6.95 -52.13
C PHE A 425 -14.74 -5.75 -52.84
N GLU A 426 -14.68 -4.55 -52.25
CA GLU A 426 -15.22 -3.35 -52.90
C GLU A 426 -14.51 -3.02 -54.22
N ARG A 427 -13.20 -3.28 -54.29
CA ARG A 427 -12.42 -3.08 -55.50
C ARG A 427 -12.85 -4.04 -56.61
N PHE A 428 -13.04 -5.31 -56.27
CA PHE A 428 -13.54 -6.32 -57.22
C PHE A 428 -14.95 -5.99 -57.75
N VAL A 429 -15.83 -5.47 -56.89
CA VAL A 429 -17.18 -5.05 -57.31
C VAL A 429 -17.12 -3.86 -58.26
N ASN A 430 -16.26 -2.87 -57.99
CA ASN A 430 -16.13 -1.69 -58.86
C ASN A 430 -15.46 -2.02 -60.21
N ASP A 431 -14.45 -2.88 -60.22
CA ASP A 431 -13.78 -3.33 -61.45
C ASP A 431 -14.74 -4.17 -62.32
N ALA A 432 -15.57 -5.02 -61.71
CA ALA A 432 -16.59 -5.79 -62.42
C ALA A 432 -17.70 -4.93 -63.06
N VAL A 433 -17.99 -3.75 -62.52
CA VAL A 433 -18.95 -2.78 -63.09
C VAL A 433 -18.32 -1.96 -64.23
N LEU A 434 -17.00 -1.78 -64.24
CA LEU A 434 -16.28 -1.10 -65.32
C LEU A 434 -16.07 -2.02 -66.55
N ASP A 435 -16.01 -3.33 -66.34
CA ASP A 435 -15.86 -4.35 -67.39
C ASP A 435 -17.21 -4.85 -67.97
N SER A 436 -18.34 -4.37 -67.47
CA SER A 436 -19.71 -4.65 -67.96
C SER A 436 -20.34 -3.42 -68.62
#